data_AF-E2ZGI0-F1
#
_entry.id   AF-E2ZGI0-F1
#
_cell.length_a   1.000
_cell.length_b   1.000
_cell.length_c   1.000
_cell.angle_alpha   90.00
_cell.angle_beta   90.00
_cell.angle_gamma   90.00
#
_symmetry.space_group_name_H-M   'P 1'
#
loop_
_entity.id
_entity.type
_entity.pdbx_description
1 polymer ?
#
loop_
_entity_poly.entity_id
_entity_poly.type
_entity_poly.pdbx_seq_one_letter_code
_entity_poly.pdbx_strand_id
1 'polypeptide(L)'
;MTTKKLTKLLALYLPYLLLGLVATNFGEAWRLAEGKELGDKIMAMMGTIPVAFANPLPSLHPLDFLVGLCCGAGLRLAVYLR
;
A
#
# COMPACT_ATOMS: atom_id res chain seq x y z
N MET A 1 28.52 5.28 -6.61
CA MET A 1 27.35 4.72 -7.32
C MET A 1 27.37 5.24 -8.76
N THR A 2 27.30 4.39 -9.79
CA THR A 2 27.21 4.88 -11.18
C THR A 2 25.74 5.00 -11.61
N THR A 3 25.42 5.89 -12.53
CA THR A 3 24.06 6.06 -13.09
C THR A 3 23.47 4.75 -13.60
N LYS A 4 24.26 3.94 -14.31
CA LYS A 4 23.85 2.59 -14.77
C LYS A 4 23.45 1.65 -13.63
N LYS A 5 24.17 1.68 -12.50
CA LYS A 5 23.85 0.87 -11.32
C LYS A 5 22.57 1.37 -10.64
N LEU A 6 22.38 2.69 -10.57
CA LEU A 6 21.16 3.29 -10.01
C LEU A 6 19.92 2.94 -10.82
N THR A 7 19.95 3.06 -12.15
CA THR A 7 18.80 2.71 -13.00
C THR A 7 18.40 1.25 -12.85
N LYS A 8 19.38 0.33 -12.75
CA LYS A 8 19.10 -1.09 -12.50
C LYS A 8 18.46 -1.32 -11.14
N LEU A 9 18.94 -0.63 -10.10
CA LEU A 9 18.38 -0.73 -8.76
C LEU A 9 16.94 -0.21 -8.72
N LEU A 10 16.70 0.94 -9.34
CA LEU A 10 15.36 1.52 -9.44
C LEU A 10 14.42 0.59 -10.21
N ALA A 11 14.82 0.07 -11.37
CA ALA A 11 14.01 -0.88 -12.13
C ALA A 11 13.67 -2.14 -11.32
N LEU A 12 14.59 -2.60 -10.46
CA LEU A 12 14.37 -3.76 -9.59
C LEU A 12 13.34 -3.49 -8.48
N TYR A 13 13.34 -2.29 -7.89
CA TYR A 13 12.41 -1.94 -6.81
C TYR A 13 11.11 -1.28 -7.29
N LEU A 14 11.09 -0.73 -8.51
CA LEU A 14 9.94 -0.05 -9.11
C LEU A 14 8.61 -0.82 -8.97
N PRO A 15 8.52 -2.13 -9.27
CA PRO A 15 7.25 -2.85 -9.11
C PRO A 15 6.78 -2.90 -7.65
N TYR A 16 7.71 -3.06 -6.70
CA TYR A 16 7.39 -3.11 -5.27
C TYR A 16 6.96 -1.73 -4.74
N LEU A 17 7.58 -0.66 -5.25
CA LEU A 17 7.21 0.72 -4.93
C LEU A 17 5.83 1.06 -5.49
N LEU A 18 5.54 0.69 -6.73
CA LEU A 18 4.22 0.92 -7.34
C LEU A 18 3.11 0.17 -6.60
N LEU A 19 3.33 -1.10 -6.26
CA LEU A 19 2.36 -1.88 -5.47
C LEU A 19 2.21 -1.33 -4.05
N GLY A 20 3.31 -0.88 -3.42
CA GLY A 20 3.26 -0.20 -2.13
C GLY A 20 2.47 1.10 -2.19
N LEU A 21 2.64 1.90 -3.25
CA LEU A 21 1.85 3.12 -3.46
C LEU A 21 0.36 2.80 -3.63
N VAL A 22 0.00 1.82 -4.45
CA VAL A 22 -1.41 1.40 -4.59
C VAL A 22 -1.98 0.88 -3.27
N ALA A 23 -1.16 0.21 -2.46
CA ALA A 23 -1.57 -0.30 -1.16
C ALA A 23 -1.86 0.80 -0.11
N THR A 24 -1.47 2.05 -0.35
CA THR A 24 -1.90 3.19 0.50
C THR A 24 -3.42 3.35 0.52
N ASN A 25 -4.12 2.95 -0.54
CA ASN A 25 -5.58 2.97 -0.60
C ASN A 25 -6.24 2.02 0.41
N PHE A 26 -5.53 1.00 0.91
CA PHE A 26 -6.02 0.20 2.05
C PHE A 26 -6.00 1.00 3.35
N GLY A 27 -4.99 1.84 3.57
CA GLY A 27 -4.97 2.78 4.70
C GLY A 27 -6.10 3.81 4.61
N GLU A 28 -6.35 4.31 3.38
CA GLU A 28 -7.49 5.20 3.13
C GLU A 28 -8.83 4.51 3.41
N ALA A 29 -9.01 3.27 2.93
CA ALA A 29 -10.21 2.48 3.22
C ALA A 29 -10.40 2.29 4.74
N TRP A 30 -9.33 2.02 5.49
CA TRP A 30 -9.37 1.91 6.96
C TRP A 30 -9.75 3.21 7.66
N ARG A 31 -9.32 4.35 7.11
CA ARG A 31 -9.65 5.68 7.61
C ARG A 31 -11.12 6.04 7.32
N LEU A 32 -11.63 5.65 6.15
CA LEU A 32 -13.02 5.84 5.75
C LEU A 32 -13.98 4.88 6.46
N ALA A 33 -13.49 3.73 6.92
CA ALA A 33 -14.29 2.73 7.62
C ALA A 33 -14.75 3.25 9.00
N GLU A 34 -16.05 3.43 9.14
CA GLU A 34 -16.69 3.79 10.40
C GLU A 34 -16.92 2.53 11.27
N GLY A 35 -16.60 2.61 12.56
CA GLY A 35 -16.76 1.48 13.47
C GLY A 35 -16.02 1.73 14.78
N LYS A 36 -16.70 1.49 15.90
CA LYS A 36 -16.12 1.67 17.24
C LYS A 36 -15.34 0.44 17.68
N GLU A 37 -15.85 -0.73 17.37
CA GLU A 37 -15.21 -2.02 17.62
C GLU A 37 -14.41 -2.49 16.39
N LEU A 38 -13.36 -3.28 16.62
CA LEU A 38 -12.49 -3.76 15.55
C LEU A 38 -13.26 -4.58 14.50
N GLY A 39 -14.18 -5.45 14.95
CA GLY A 39 -15.01 -6.26 14.06
C GLY A 39 -15.89 -5.41 13.15
N ASP A 40 -16.61 -4.45 13.72
CA ASP A 40 -17.47 -3.53 12.98
C ASP A 40 -16.66 -2.71 11.96
N LYS A 41 -15.46 -2.28 12.35
CA LYS A 41 -14.57 -1.53 11.47
C LYS A 41 -14.05 -2.37 10.30
N ILE A 42 -13.74 -3.65 10.51
CA ILE A 42 -13.36 -4.56 9.42
C ILE A 42 -14.52 -4.75 8.45
N MET A 43 -15.74 -4.94 8.97
CA MET A 43 -16.94 -5.10 8.14
C MET A 43 -17.24 -3.83 7.34
N ALA A 44 -17.13 -2.65 7.98
CA ALA A 44 -17.29 -1.36 7.30
C ALA A 44 -16.20 -1.13 6.24
N MET A 45 -14.97 -1.56 6.50
CA MET A 45 -13.87 -1.46 5.55
C MET A 45 -14.15 -2.21 4.25
N MET A 46 -14.86 -3.34 4.29
CA MET A 46 -15.25 -4.05 3.07
C MET A 46 -16.11 -3.18 2.13
N GLY A 47 -16.90 -2.26 2.70
CA GLY A 47 -17.70 -1.29 1.94
C GLY A 47 -16.91 -0.07 1.46
N THR A 48 -15.81 0.28 2.14
CA THR A 48 -15.00 1.46 1.79
C THR A 48 -13.82 1.15 0.86
N ILE A 49 -13.39 -0.11 0.75
CA ILE A 49 -12.35 -0.53 -0.22
C ILE A 49 -12.70 -0.11 -1.66
N PRO A 50 -13.90 -0.42 -2.20
CA PRO A 50 -14.24 0.01 -3.57
C PRO A 50 -14.23 1.53 -3.74
N VAL A 51 -14.55 2.28 -2.68
CA VAL A 51 -14.57 3.74 -2.67
C VAL A 51 -13.14 4.29 -2.68
N ALA A 52 -12.26 3.77 -1.82
CA ALA A 52 -10.86 4.17 -1.77
C ALA A 52 -10.12 3.84 -3.09
N PHE A 53 -10.45 2.72 -3.72
CA PHE A 53 -9.88 2.31 -5.01
C PHE A 53 -10.58 2.94 -6.23
N ALA A 54 -11.65 3.72 -6.04
CA ALA A 54 -12.31 4.43 -7.15
C ALA A 54 -11.38 5.49 -7.76
N ASN A 55 -10.45 6.03 -6.97
CA ASN A 55 -9.36 6.86 -7.46
C ASN A 55 -8.08 6.00 -7.53
N PRO A 56 -7.46 5.83 -8.71
CA PRO A 56 -6.22 5.07 -8.84
C PRO A 56 -4.99 5.78 -8.26
N LEU A 57 -5.14 7.04 -7.83
CA LEU A 57 -4.07 7.78 -7.16
C LEU A 57 -3.86 7.26 -5.73
N PRO A 58 -2.60 7.15 -5.27
CA PRO A 58 -2.31 6.77 -3.89
C PRO A 58 -2.78 7.85 -2.91
N SER A 59 -3.18 7.42 -1.71
CA SER A 59 -3.45 8.33 -0.62
C SER A 59 -2.17 9.06 -0.18
N LEU A 60 -2.26 10.37 -0.01
CA LEU A 60 -1.16 11.22 0.46
C LEU A 60 -1.09 11.34 1.99
N HIS A 61 -1.83 10.51 2.73
CA HIS A 61 -1.78 10.51 4.18
C HIS A 61 -0.52 9.80 4.71
N PRO A 62 0.20 10.38 5.69
CA PRO A 62 1.41 9.79 6.26
C PRO A 62 1.23 8.36 6.80
N LEU A 63 0.08 8.06 7.40
CA LEU A 63 -0.22 6.73 7.93
C LEU A 63 -0.47 5.71 6.81
N ASP A 64 -1.10 6.14 5.72
CA ASP A 64 -1.39 5.28 4.58
C ASP A 64 -0.10 4.90 3.85
N PHE A 65 0.89 5.80 3.84
CA PHE A 65 2.25 5.48 3.38
C PHE A 65 2.93 4.38 4.20
N LEU A 66 2.67 4.29 5.52
CA LEU A 66 3.20 3.19 6.33
C LEU A 66 2.58 1.86 5.92
N VAL A 67 1.27 1.84 5.66
CA VAL A 67 0.58 0.66 5.13
C VAL A 67 1.19 0.27 3.78
N GLY A 68 1.36 1.24 2.88
CA GLY A 68 2.00 1.03 1.59
C GLY A 68 3.43 0.50 1.67
N LEU A 69 4.24 1.05 2.57
CA LEU A 69 5.62 0.61 2.82
C LEU A 69 5.66 -0.82 3.35
N CYS A 70 4.82 -1.14 4.34
CA CYS A 70 4.70 -2.48 4.91
C CYS A 70 4.27 -3.51 3.85
N CYS A 71 3.30 -3.19 3.01
CA CYS A 71 2.85 -4.06 1.91
C CYS A 71 3.96 -4.25 0.86
N GLY A 72 4.62 -3.19 0.41
CA GLY A 72 5.71 -3.26 -0.56
C GLY A 72 6.92 -4.06 -0.05
N ALA A 73 7.30 -3.83 1.21
CA ALA A 73 8.35 -4.60 1.88
C ALA A 73 7.94 -6.07 2.09
N GLY A 74 6.71 -6.32 2.53
CA GLY A 74 6.15 -7.65 2.72
C GLY A 74 6.15 -8.48 1.43
N LEU A 75 5.74 -7.88 0.31
CA LEU A 75 5.81 -8.54 -1.01
C LEU A 75 7.25 -8.86 -1.40
N ARG A 76 8.21 -7.95 -1.14
CA ARG A 76 9.61 -8.22 -1.43
C ARG A 76 10.15 -9.36 -0.58
N LEU A 77 9.78 -9.42 0.70
CA LEU A 77 10.16 -10.50 1.61
C LEU A 77 9.53 -11.83 1.18
N ALA A 78 8.24 -11.84 0.81
CA ALA A 78 7.55 -13.05 0.36
C ALA A 78 8.19 -13.69 -0.87
N VAL A 79 8.72 -12.89 -1.81
CA VAL A 79 9.47 -13.40 -2.97
C VAL A 79 10.78 -14.07 -2.57
N TYR A 80 11.41 -13.63 -1.47
CA TYR A 80 12.67 -14.19 -0.99
C TYR A 80 12.50 -15.39 -0.06
N LEU A 81 11.41 -15.47 0.69
CA LEU A 81 11.11 -16.54 1.65
C LEU A 81 10.58 -17.82 0.99
N ARG A 82 11.16 -18.23 -0.16
CA ARG A 82 10.76 -19.47 -0.83
C ARG A 82 10.86 -20.70 0.06
#